data_AF-A0A0A3ADY5-F1
#
_entry.id   AF-A0A0A3ADY5-F1
#
_cell.length_a   1.000
_cell.length_b   1.000
_cell.length_c   1.000
_cell.angle_alpha   90.00
_cell.angle_beta   90.00
_cell.angle_gamma   90.00
#
_symmetry.space_group_name_H-M   'P 1'
#
loop_
_entity.id
_entity.type
_entity.pdbx_description
1 polymer ?
#
loop_
_entity_poly.entity_id
_entity_poly.type
_entity_poly.pdbx_seq_one_letter_code
_entity_poly.pdbx_strand_id
1 'polypeptide(L)'
;GADQIKVVLLTFLGEWFLDTTIGLPYFDEILTKNPDSTRIQAIFRKKIMGVVGVKAVERLSLEFHRKERTLVVSFSVRTNEGSIQDRIEVKRNG
;
A
#
# COMPACT_ATOMS: atom_id res chain seq x y z
N GLY A 1 7.20 12.01 -8.62
CA GLY A 1 5.94 11.94 -9.42
C GLY A 1 5.17 10.67 -9.09
N ALA A 2 4.00 10.47 -9.73
CA ALA A 2 3.14 9.30 -9.52
C ALA A 2 3.87 7.97 -9.74
N ASP A 3 4.67 7.88 -10.80
CA ASP A 3 5.41 6.67 -11.18
C ASP A 3 6.36 6.17 -10.09
N GLN A 4 7.04 7.09 -9.40
CA GLN A 4 7.97 6.73 -8.33
C GLN A 4 7.24 6.16 -7.11
N ILE A 5 6.05 6.69 -6.79
CA ILE A 5 5.21 6.16 -5.71
C ILE A 5 4.77 4.74 -6.07
N LYS A 6 4.34 4.52 -7.32
CA LYS A 6 3.95 3.21 -7.83
C LYS A 6 5.11 2.21 -7.75
N VAL A 7 6.32 2.58 -8.19
CA VAL A 7 7.51 1.71 -8.09
C VAL A 7 7.78 1.34 -6.63
N VAL A 8 7.84 2.32 -5.72
CA VAL A 8 8.10 2.06 -4.29
C VAL A 8 7.05 1.13 -3.69
N LEU A 9 5.77 1.35 -3.99
CA LEU A 9 4.70 0.51 -3.49
C LEU A 9 4.75 -0.91 -4.07
N LEU A 10 4.99 -1.08 -5.37
CA LEU A 10 5.09 -2.39 -6.00
C LEU A 10 6.30 -3.18 -5.49
N THR A 11 7.47 -2.53 -5.32
CA THR A 11 8.65 -3.16 -4.72
C THR A 11 8.38 -3.59 -3.28
N PHE A 12 7.84 -2.68 -2.45
CA PHE A 12 7.47 -3.00 -1.07
C PHE A 12 6.48 -4.17 -1.00
N LEU A 13 5.45 -4.18 -1.85
CA LEU A 13 4.45 -5.24 -1.90
C LEU A 13 5.06 -6.59 -2.35
N GLY A 14 6.02 -6.58 -3.27
CA GLY A 14 6.74 -7.78 -3.71
C GLY A 14 7.63 -8.35 -2.61
N GLU A 15 8.40 -7.51 -1.90
CA GLU A 15 9.21 -7.93 -0.76
C GLU A 15 8.34 -8.43 0.39
N TRP A 16 7.29 -7.68 0.72
CA TRP A 16 6.38 -8.03 1.81
C TRP A 16 5.58 -9.31 1.53
N PHE A 17 5.36 -9.64 0.26
CA PHE A 17 4.77 -10.93 -0.11
C PHE A 17 5.68 -12.12 0.22
N LEU A 18 7.01 -11.93 0.15
CA LEU A 18 8.02 -12.98 0.35
C LEU A 18 8.50 -13.07 1.80
N ASP A 19 8.32 -12.01 2.59
CA ASP A 19 8.84 -11.90 3.95
C ASP A 19 7.88 -12.50 4.99
N THR A 20 8.30 -13.61 5.61
CA THR A 20 7.58 -14.30 6.70
C THR A 20 7.97 -13.81 8.10
N THR A 21 8.94 -12.89 8.21
CA THR A 21 9.57 -12.44 9.47
C THR A 21 9.03 -11.11 9.98
N ILE A 22 8.41 -10.29 9.13
CA ILE A 22 7.83 -8.98 9.49
C ILE A 22 6.56 -9.10 10.38
N GLY A 23 6.12 -10.33 10.71
CA GLY A 23 5.13 -10.55 11.78
C GLY A 23 3.71 -10.09 11.46
N LEU A 24 3.37 -9.98 10.18
CA LEU A 24 2.00 -9.95 9.68
C LEU A 24 1.94 -11.01 8.58
N PRO A 25 1.43 -12.22 8.83
CA PRO A 25 1.13 -13.17 7.76
C PRO A 25 0.10 -12.51 6.84
N TYR A 26 0.59 -11.92 5.75
CA TYR A 26 -0.03 -10.80 5.06
C TYR A 26 -1.43 -11.10 4.51
N PHE A 27 -1.70 -12.37 4.18
CA PHE A 27 -3.05 -12.82 3.91
C PHE A 27 -3.73 -13.36 5.17
N ASP A 28 -3.14 -14.24 5.97
CA ASP A 28 -3.88 -14.82 7.11
C ASP A 28 -4.34 -13.78 8.15
N GLU A 29 -3.53 -12.77 8.50
CA GLU A 29 -3.94 -11.70 9.43
C GLU A 29 -4.95 -10.72 8.79
N ILE A 30 -4.80 -10.39 7.51
CA ILE A 30 -5.76 -9.54 6.77
C ILE A 30 -7.09 -10.27 6.50
N LEU A 31 -7.02 -11.60 6.38
CA LEU A 31 -8.13 -12.52 6.20
C LEU A 31 -8.74 -12.97 7.54
N THR A 32 -8.15 -12.66 8.70
CA THR A 32 -8.79 -12.86 10.01
C THR A 32 -9.95 -11.89 10.24
N LYS A 33 -10.74 -12.10 11.30
CA LYS A 33 -11.98 -11.37 11.58
C LYS A 33 -11.80 -9.87 11.85
N ASN A 34 -10.61 -9.40 12.22
CA ASN A 34 -10.37 -7.99 12.56
C ASN A 34 -8.92 -7.56 12.28
N PRO A 35 -8.55 -7.35 11.01
CA PRO A 35 -7.20 -6.88 10.71
C PRO A 35 -6.98 -5.49 11.29
N ASP A 36 -5.78 -5.24 11.82
CA ASP A 36 -5.35 -3.90 12.24
C ASP A 36 -5.12 -3.02 11.01
N SER A 37 -6.22 -2.66 10.36
CA SER A 37 -6.28 -1.83 9.16
C SER A 37 -5.62 -0.47 9.38
N THR A 38 -5.63 0.04 10.62
CA THR A 38 -4.94 1.26 11.01
C THR A 38 -3.41 1.09 10.93
N ARG A 39 -2.86 0.04 11.52
CA ARG A 39 -1.41 -0.26 11.42
C ARG A 39 -0.98 -0.47 9.98
N ILE A 40 -1.76 -1.22 9.20
CA ILE A 40 -1.46 -1.46 7.78
C ILE A 40 -1.47 -0.14 7.01
N GLN A 41 -2.52 0.68 7.15
CA GLN A 41 -2.57 2.00 6.53
C GLN A 41 -1.39 2.88 6.94
N ALA A 42 -0.95 2.83 8.20
CA ALA A 42 0.21 3.58 8.67
C ALA A 42 1.52 3.15 7.97
N ILE A 43 1.71 1.86 7.70
CA ILE A 43 2.87 1.35 6.95
C ILE A 43 2.88 1.88 5.52
N PHE A 44 1.76 1.78 4.79
CA PHE A 44 1.64 2.32 3.44
C PHE A 44 1.83 3.84 3.42
N ARG A 45 1.20 4.56 4.35
CA ARG A 45 1.38 6.01 4.50
C ARG A 45 2.85 6.37 4.69
N LYS A 46 3.59 5.64 5.53
CA LYS A 46 5.02 5.84 5.76
C LYS A 46 5.84 5.59 4.49
N LYS A 47 5.54 4.53 3.73
CA LYS A 47 6.22 4.23 2.46
C LYS A 47 5.99 5.34 1.42
N ILE A 48 4.75 5.81 1.26
CA ILE A 48 4.42 6.91 0.34
C ILE A 48 5.08 8.23 0.77
N MET A 49 5.04 8.56 2.07
CA MET A 49 5.71 9.76 2.61
C MET A 49 7.23 9.74 2.44
N GLY A 50 7.86 8.56 2.31
CA GLY A 50 9.28 8.42 2.05
C GLY A 50 9.70 8.70 0.61
N VAL A 51 8.75 8.88 -0.31
CA VAL A 51 9.04 9.18 -1.71
C VAL A 51 9.44 10.65 -1.84
N VAL A 52 10.57 10.89 -2.51
CA VAL A 52 11.09 12.25 -2.75
C VAL A 52 10.03 13.10 -3.45
N GLY A 53 9.81 14.31 -2.92
CA GLY A 53 8.84 15.26 -3.45
C GLY A 53 7.42 15.13 -2.88
N VAL A 54 7.11 14.07 -2.11
CA VAL A 54 5.84 13.97 -1.37
C VAL A 54 5.91 14.84 -0.11
N LYS A 55 4.89 15.70 0.07
CA LYS A 55 4.75 16.58 1.23
C LYS A 55 3.67 16.10 2.20
N ALA A 56 2.60 15.52 1.68
CA ALA A 56 1.54 14.96 2.49
C ALA A 56 0.82 13.83 1.76
N VAL A 57 0.35 12.84 2.50
CA VAL A 57 -0.67 11.88 2.04
C VAL A 57 -2.04 12.42 2.49
N GLU A 58 -2.83 12.90 1.54
CA GLU A 58 -4.13 13.51 1.79
C GLU A 58 -5.22 12.45 1.92
N ARG A 59 -5.15 11.39 1.11
CA ARG A 59 -6.06 10.24 1.15
C ARG A 59 -5.27 8.95 0.93
N LEU A 60 -5.66 7.90 1.64
CA LEU A 60 -5.16 6.54 1.45
C LEU A 60 -6.30 5.56 1.76
N SER A 61 -6.59 4.67 0.81
CA SER A 61 -7.53 3.56 0.97
C SER A 61 -6.85 2.26 0.59
N LEU A 62 -7.11 1.22 1.38
CA LEU A 62 -6.65 -0.15 1.16
C LEU A 62 -7.87 -1.06 1.10
N GLU A 63 -8.10 -1.68 -0.05
CA GLU A 63 -9.23 -2.58 -0.27
C GLU A 63 -8.71 -3.99 -0.53
N PHE A 64 -9.05 -4.91 0.38
CA PHE A 64 -8.63 -6.30 0.32
C PHE A 64 -9.76 -7.19 -0.21
N HIS A 65 -9.63 -7.62 -1.46
CA HIS A 65 -10.58 -8.54 -2.11
C HIS A 65 -10.17 -9.98 -1.85
N ARG A 66 -10.70 -10.57 -0.78
CA ARG A 66 -10.34 -11.91 -0.29
C ARG A 66 -10.51 -13.01 -1.35
N LYS A 67 -11.64 -13.00 -2.06
CA LYS A 67 -11.96 -14.00 -3.09
C LYS A 67 -10.97 -14.00 -4.25
N GLU A 68 -10.62 -12.80 -4.72
CA GLU A 68 -9.70 -12.57 -5.85
C GLU A 68 -8.22 -12.63 -5.44
N ARG A 69 -7.94 -12.62 -4.12
CA ARG A 69 -6.60 -12.43 -3.55
C ARG A 69 -5.91 -11.18 -4.11
N THR A 70 -6.67 -10.10 -4.15
CA THR A 70 -6.24 -8.81 -4.71
C THR A 70 -6.24 -7.74 -3.63
N LEU A 71 -5.20 -6.92 -3.61
CA LEU A 71 -5.15 -5.66 -2.88
C LEU A 71 -5.23 -4.49 -3.87
N VAL A 72 -6.14 -3.57 -3.61
CA VAL A 72 -6.21 -2.27 -4.27
C VAL A 72 -5.75 -1.18 -3.30
N VAL A 73 -4.78 -0.38 -3.74
CA VAL A 73 -4.28 0.78 -3.00
C VAL A 73 -4.60 2.03 -3.78
N SER A 74 -5.43 2.90 -3.20
CA SER A 74 -5.79 4.20 -3.78
C SER A 74 -5.24 5.32 -2.91
N PHE A 75 -4.59 6.32 -3.51
CA PHE A 75 -3.98 7.41 -2.75
C PHE A 75 -4.10 8.77 -3.46
N SER A 76 -4.12 9.83 -2.64
CA SER A 76 -3.94 11.22 -3.06
C SER A 76 -2.81 11.82 -2.24
N VAL A 77 -1.82 12.41 -2.89
CA VAL A 77 -0.67 13.06 -2.25
C VAL A 77 -0.53 14.49 -2.73
N ARG A 78 -0.03 15.34 -1.84
CA ARG A 78 0.43 16.68 -2.18
C ARG A 78 1.93 16.66 -2.42
N THR A 79 2.37 17.27 -3.51
CA THR A 79 3.78 17.46 -3.86
C THR A 79 4.10 18.95 -4.03
N ASN A 80 5.36 19.27 -4.31
CA ASN A 80 5.77 20.63 -4.66
C ASN A 80 5.14 21.14 -5.96
N GLU A 81 4.73 20.24 -6.85
CA GLU A 81 4.25 20.54 -8.20
C GLU A 81 2.72 20.48 -8.31
N GLY A 82 2.04 20.11 -7.21
CA GLY A 82 0.59 19.94 -7.15
C GLY A 82 0.17 18.64 -6.48
N SER A 83 -1.13 18.32 -6.56
CA SER A 83 -1.68 17.07 -6.04
C SER A 83 -1.65 15.97 -7.09
N ILE A 84 -1.29 14.76 -6.67
CA ILE A 84 -1.25 13.56 -7.49
C ILE A 84 -2.21 12.55 -6.88
N GLN A 85 -3.06 11.96 -7.71
CA GLN A 85 -3.95 10.87 -7.33
C GLN A 85 -3.71 9.67 -8.25
N ASP A 86 -3.59 8.48 -7.67
CA ASP A 86 -3.40 7.25 -8.43
C ASP A 86 -3.94 6.03 -7.66
N ARG A 87 -4.08 4.91 -8.38
CA ARG A 87 -4.53 3.62 -7.88
C ARG A 87 -3.64 2.50 -8.43
N ILE A 88 -3.19 1.61 -7.56
CA ILE A 88 -2.51 0.38 -7.95
C ILE A 88 -3.30 -0.85 -7.50
N GLU A 89 -3.22 -1.90 -8.29
CA GLU A 89 -3.83 -3.19 -8.00
C GLU A 89 -2.75 -4.27 -8.07
N VAL A 90 -2.68 -5.10 -7.02
CA VAL A 90 -1.75 -6.21 -6.93
C VAL A 90 -2.52 -7.49 -6.65
N LYS A 91 -2.37 -8.45 -7.57
CA LYS A 91 -2.96 -9.78 -7.47
C LYS A 91 -1.89 -10.79 -7.07
N ARG A 92 -2.21 -11.64 -6.10
CA ARG A 92 -1.36 -12.81 -5.79
C ARG A 92 -1.56 -13.86 -6.89
N ASN A 93 -0.52 -14.09 -7.69
CA ASN A 93 -0.45 -15.30 -8.50
C ASN A 93 -0.26 -16.47 -7.52
N GLY A 94 -1.19 -17.43 -7.57
CA GLY A 94 -1.17 -18.62 -6.74
C GLY A 94 0.01 -19.52 -7.05
#